data_AF-A0A352VRS8-F1
#
_entry.id   AF-A0A352VRS8-F1
#
_cell.length_a   1.000
_cell.length_b   1.000
_cell.length_c   1.000
_cell.angle_alpha   90.00
_cell.angle_beta   90.00
_cell.angle_gamma   90.00
#
_symmetry.space_group_name_H-M   'P 1'
#
loop_
_entity.id
_entity.type
_entity.pdbx_description
1 polymer ?
#
loop_
_entity_poly.entity_id
_entity_poly.type
_entity_poly.pdbx_seq_one_letter_code
_entity_poly.pdbx_strand_id
1 'polypeptide(L)'
;MKKCILTLATALLLVVPAAVSAQGFGLAARAGTLGVGPEAALGLTDAFVIRAGIGLMPFEPTATIDDIEFTLTLPEKWISIGADIYLGGAF
;
A
#
# COMPACT_ATOMS: atom_id res chain seq x y z
N MET A 1 10.10 -16.95 -23.13
CA MET A 1 8.86 -16.41 -22.51
C MET A 1 9.13 -15.72 -21.17
N LYS A 2 9.71 -16.38 -20.16
CA LYS A 2 10.00 -15.77 -18.84
C LYS A 2 10.88 -14.49 -18.89
N LYS A 3 11.90 -14.48 -19.78
CA LYS A 3 12.80 -13.33 -19.96
C LYS A 3 12.08 -12.10 -20.53
N CYS A 4 11.16 -12.29 -21.49
CA CYS A 4 10.38 -11.19 -22.08
C CYS A 4 9.42 -10.56 -21.08
N ILE A 5 8.82 -11.37 -20.18
CA ILE A 5 7.92 -10.88 -19.12
C ILE A 5 8.71 -10.04 -18.11
N LEU A 6 9.91 -10.49 -17.73
CA LEU A 6 10.77 -9.75 -16.80
C LEU A 6 11.21 -8.41 -17.43
N THR A 7 11.65 -8.41 -18.69
CA THR A 7 12.02 -7.18 -19.40
C THR A 7 10.85 -6.21 -19.54
N LEU A 8 9.64 -6.72 -19.81
CA LEU A 8 8.44 -5.89 -19.91
C LEU A 8 8.01 -5.32 -18.55
N ALA A 9 8.09 -6.11 -17.48
CA ALA A 9 7.80 -5.65 -16.12
C ALA A 9 8.80 -4.58 -15.65
N THR A 10 10.09 -4.77 -15.92
CA THR A 10 11.13 -3.78 -15.61
C THR A 10 10.95 -2.50 -16.43
N ALA A 11 10.62 -2.61 -17.72
CA ALA A 11 10.34 -1.44 -18.56
C ALA A 11 9.09 -0.69 -18.06
N LEU A 12 8.06 -1.39 -17.61
CA LEU A 12 6.87 -0.79 -17.03
C LEU A 12 7.20 -0.03 -15.72
N LEU A 13 8.00 -0.63 -14.84
CA LEU A 13 8.45 0.00 -13.58
C LEU A 13 9.28 1.29 -13.81
N LEU A 14 9.99 1.37 -14.94
CA LEU A 14 10.82 2.53 -15.29
C LEU A 14 10.04 3.68 -15.94
N VAL A 15 8.88 3.42 -16.54
CA VAL A 15 8.05 4.44 -17.23
C VAL A 15 6.97 5.03 -16.33
N VAL A 16 6.51 4.29 -15.32
CA VAL A 16 5.51 4.74 -14.33
C VAL A 16 5.88 6.06 -13.61
N PRO A 17 7.15 6.35 -13.24
CA PRO A 17 7.47 7.57 -12.50
C PRO A 17 7.16 8.86 -13.25
N ALA A 18 7.20 8.85 -14.59
CA ALA A 18 7.03 10.06 -15.40
C ALA A 18 5.56 10.46 -15.64
N ALA A 19 4.62 9.51 -15.55
CA ALA A 19 3.20 9.75 -15.79
C ALA A 19 2.40 10.01 -14.49
N VAL A 20 2.98 9.75 -13.31
CA VAL A 20 2.35 9.90 -11.99
C VAL A 20 2.73 11.23 -11.31
N SER A 21 3.30 12.19 -12.04
CA SER A 21 3.36 13.59 -11.59
C SER A 21 2.04 14.32 -11.84
N ALA A 22 0.92 13.79 -11.33
CA ALA A 22 -0.24 14.63 -11.04
C ALA A 22 0.03 15.26 -9.67
N GLN A 23 0.05 16.59 -9.58
CA GLN A 23 0.53 17.44 -8.47
C GLN A 23 -0.19 17.28 -7.11
N GLY A 24 -0.82 16.13 -6.89
CA GLY A 24 -1.50 15.77 -5.67
C GLY A 24 -2.16 14.40 -5.78
N PHE A 25 -1.73 13.49 -6.67
CA PHE A 25 -2.27 12.13 -6.67
C PHE A 25 -1.16 11.09 -6.68
N GLY A 26 -1.18 10.20 -5.68
CA GLY A 26 -0.19 9.13 -5.52
C GLY A 26 -0.86 7.76 -5.44
N LEU A 27 -0.21 6.76 -6.04
CA LEU A 27 -0.54 5.35 -5.84
C LEU A 27 0.64 4.65 -5.21
N ALA A 28 0.37 3.85 -4.18
CA ALA A 28 1.37 3.07 -3.47
C ALA A 28 0.88 1.63 -3.24
N ALA A 29 1.83 0.72 -3.09
CA ALA A 29 1.57 -0.58 -2.49
C ALA A 29 1.92 -0.49 -1.00
N ARG A 30 1.04 -1.03 -0.14
CA ARG A 30 1.26 -1.11 1.30
C ARG A 30 1.39 -2.58 1.72
N ALA A 31 2.33 -2.84 2.61
CA ALA A 31 2.48 -4.11 3.31
C ALA A 31 2.71 -3.81 4.79
N GLY A 32 1.97 -4.51 5.67
CA GLY A 32 2.09 -4.34 7.11
C GLY A 32 1.42 -5.48 7.88
N THR A 33 1.23 -5.29 9.18
CA THR A 33 0.64 -6.31 10.07
C THR A 33 -0.81 -6.63 9.75
N LEU A 34 -1.50 -5.72 9.05
CA LEU A 34 -2.86 -5.90 8.56
C LEU A 34 -2.89 -6.44 7.12
N GLY A 35 -1.79 -6.97 6.60
CA GLY A 35 -1.72 -7.54 5.27
C GLY A 35 -1.22 -6.56 4.20
N VAL A 36 -1.56 -6.85 2.94
CA VAL A 36 -1.02 -6.18 1.76
C VAL A 36 -2.11 -5.62 0.86
N GLY A 37 -1.84 -4.51 0.18
CA GLY A 37 -2.78 -4.00 -0.82
C GLY A 37 -2.45 -2.60 -1.33
N PRO A 38 -3.21 -2.10 -2.31
CA PRO A 38 -2.99 -0.78 -2.88
C PRO A 38 -3.54 0.33 -1.98
N GLU A 39 -2.90 1.48 -2.06
CA GLU A 39 -3.31 2.72 -1.42
C GLU A 39 -3.24 3.87 -2.45
N ALA A 40 -4.22 4.75 -2.39
CA ALA A 40 -4.29 5.97 -3.18
C ALA A 40 -4.29 7.17 -2.25
N ALA A 41 -3.59 8.22 -2.67
CA ALA A 41 -3.47 9.49 -1.97
C ALA A 41 -3.91 10.63 -2.89
N LEU A 42 -4.69 11.57 -2.36
CA LEU A 42 -5.10 12.80 -3.02
C LEU A 42 -4.70 14.00 -2.14
N GLY A 43 -3.67 14.73 -2.53
CA GLY A 43 -3.32 16.05 -2.02
C GLY A 43 -4.38 17.07 -2.39
N LEU A 44 -4.95 17.70 -1.38
CA LEU A 44 -5.90 18.81 -1.52
C LEU A 44 -5.18 20.17 -1.40
N THR A 45 -4.11 20.22 -0.61
CA THR A 45 -3.20 21.36 -0.48
C THR A 45 -1.76 20.84 -0.31
N ASP A 46 -0.77 21.72 -0.32
CA ASP A 46 0.63 21.37 -0.05
C ASP A 46 0.83 20.73 1.33
N ALA A 47 -0.10 20.90 2.26
CA ALA A 47 -0.01 20.38 3.62
C ALA A 47 -1.08 19.33 3.95
N PHE A 48 -2.09 19.12 3.11
CA PHE A 48 -3.23 18.26 3.46
C PHE A 48 -3.52 17.23 2.37
N VAL A 49 -3.54 15.95 2.77
CA VAL A 49 -3.75 14.81 1.86
C VAL A 49 -4.84 13.91 2.43
N ILE A 50 -5.73 13.42 1.58
CA ILE A 50 -6.65 12.33 1.91
C ILE A 50 -6.09 11.04 1.33
N ARG A 51 -6.10 9.96 2.11
CA ARG A 51 -5.70 8.62 1.67
C ARG A 51 -6.82 7.62 1.82
N ALA A 52 -6.90 6.71 0.86
CA ALA A 52 -7.78 5.57 0.94
C ALA A 52 -7.06 4.32 0.44
N GLY A 53 -7.32 3.18 1.05
CA GLY A 53 -6.64 1.93 0.72
C GLY A 53 -7.51 0.72 0.96
N ILE A 54 -7.16 -0.36 0.29
CA ILE A 54 -7.76 -1.68 0.49
C ILE A 54 -6.63 -2.61 0.90
N GLY A 55 -6.83 -3.37 1.96
CA GLY A 55 -5.88 -4.39 2.39
C GLY A 55 -6.48 -5.78 2.35
N LEU A 56 -5.65 -6.76 2.01
CA LEU A 56 -5.96 -8.18 1.98
C LEU A 56 -5.05 -8.92 2.97
N MET A 57 -5.65 -9.78 3.78
CA MET A 57 -4.97 -10.67 4.72
C MET A 57 -5.35 -12.12 4.38
N PRO A 58 -4.64 -12.76 3.43
CA PRO A 58 -5.06 -14.06 2.90
C PRO A 58 -4.67 -15.25 3.80
N PHE A 59 -4.09 -15.00 4.97
CA PHE A 59 -3.66 -16.04 5.91
C PHE A 59 -3.87 -15.59 7.36
N GLU A 60 -4.03 -16.54 8.26
CA GLU A 60 -4.10 -16.31 9.70
C GLU A 60 -2.71 -16.52 10.31
N PRO A 61 -2.07 -15.48 10.88
CA PRO A 61 -0.81 -15.65 11.58
C PRO A 61 -0.99 -16.50 12.83
N THR A 62 -0.14 -17.51 12.98
CA THR A 62 -0.05 -18.32 14.19
C THR A 62 1.30 -18.10 14.87
N ALA A 63 1.30 -18.14 16.20
CA ALA A 63 2.51 -18.04 17.02
C ALA A 63 2.38 -18.93 18.26
N THR A 64 3.48 -19.55 18.66
CA THR A 64 3.57 -20.35 19.91
C THR A 64 4.47 -19.61 20.89
N ILE A 65 3.95 -19.33 22.09
CA ILE A 65 4.69 -18.68 23.18
C ILE A 65 4.46 -19.49 24.45
N ASP A 66 5.53 -19.96 25.09
CA ASP A 66 5.48 -20.80 26.29
C ASP A 66 4.55 -22.03 26.15
N ASP A 67 4.65 -22.75 25.03
CA ASP A 67 3.81 -23.90 24.66
C ASP A 67 2.29 -23.61 24.54
N ILE A 68 1.92 -22.33 24.49
CA ILE A 68 0.54 -21.89 24.21
C ILE A 68 0.45 -21.42 22.76
N GLU A 69 -0.46 -22.01 22.00
CA GLU A 69 -0.72 -21.65 20.60
C GLU A 69 -1.71 -20.50 20.50
N PHE A 70 -1.32 -19.47 19.75
CA PHE A 70 -2.13 -18.29 19.47
C PHE A 70 -2.37 -18.19 17.96
N THR A 71 -3.65 -18.05 17.59
CA THR A 71 -4.06 -17.77 16.21
C THR A 71 -4.69 -16.40 16.16
N LEU A 72 -4.18 -15.53 15.28
CA LEU A 72 -4.74 -14.21 15.06
C LEU A 72 -5.71 -14.25 13.87
N THR A 73 -7.01 -14.32 14.17
CA THR A 73 -8.06 -14.24 13.15
C THR A 73 -8.37 -12.77 12.85
N LEU A 74 -7.93 -12.31 11.67
CA LEU A 74 -8.21 -10.98 11.13
C LEU A 74 -9.24 -11.08 9.98
N PRO A 75 -9.98 -10.00 9.68
CA PRO A 75 -10.77 -9.94 8.46
C PRO A 75 -9.89 -10.12 7.21
N GLU A 76 -10.33 -10.96 6.27
CA GLU A 76 -9.61 -11.22 5.02
C GLU A 76 -9.42 -9.96 4.16
N LYS A 77 -10.33 -9.00 4.28
CA LYS A 77 -10.31 -7.73 3.56
C LYS A 77 -10.71 -6.59 4.49
N TRP A 78 -10.07 -5.44 4.29
CA TRP A 78 -10.42 -4.22 5.00
C TRP A 78 -10.17 -2.98 4.14
N ILE A 79 -10.78 -1.88 4.56
CA ILE A 79 -10.74 -0.59 3.88
C ILE A 79 -10.25 0.45 4.88
N SER A 80 -9.29 1.27 4.48
CA SER A 80 -8.84 2.45 5.23
C SER A 80 -9.20 3.72 4.51
N ILE A 81 -9.60 4.74 5.28
CA ILE A 81 -9.68 6.14 4.85
C ILE A 81 -8.98 6.95 5.94
N GLY A 82 -8.11 7.86 5.54
CA GLY A 82 -7.33 8.69 6.46
C GLY A 82 -7.02 10.06 5.85
N ALA A 83 -6.51 10.95 6.70
CA ALA A 83 -6.01 12.24 6.29
C ALA A 83 -4.65 12.50 6.92
N ASP A 84 -3.76 13.14 6.18
CA ASP A 84 -2.41 13.47 6.59
C ASP A 84 -2.25 14.99 6.61
N ILE A 85 -1.50 15.48 7.59
CA ILE A 85 -1.06 16.88 7.68
C ILE A 85 0.46 16.90 7.64
N TYR A 86 1.01 17.55 6.62
CA TYR A 86 2.45 17.72 6.40
C TYR A 86 2.89 19.12 6.82
N LEU A 87 3.91 19.21 7.68
CA LEU A 87 4.42 20.48 8.20
C LEU A 87 5.44 21.17 7.28
N GLY A 88 5.89 20.49 6.21
CA GLY A 88 6.94 20.96 5.32
C GLY A 88 6.68 20.70 3.83
N GLY A 89 5.42 20.44 3.46
CA GLY A 89 5.04 19.99 2.11
C GLY A 89 4.78 18.49 2.05
N ALA A 90 3.74 18.09 1.33
CA ALA A 90 3.31 16.71 1.15
C ALA A 90 3.97 16.02 -0.07
N PHE A 91 4.35 16.81 -1.09
CA PHE A 91 4.91 16.36 -2.37
C PHE A 91 6.00 17.30 -2.86
#